data_AF-A0A2R6MMD6-F1
#
_entry.id   AF-A0A2R6MMD6-F1
#
_cell.length_a   1.000
_cell.length_b   1.000
_cell.length_c   1.000
_cell.angle_alpha   90.00
_cell.angle_beta   90.00
_cell.angle_gamma   90.00
#
_symmetry.space_group_name_H-M   'P 1'
#
loop_
_entity.id
_entity.type
_entity.pdbx_description
1 polymer ?
#
loop_
_entity_poly.entity_id
_entity_poly.type
_entity_poly.pdbx_seq_one_letter_code
_entity_poly.pdbx_strand_id
1 'polypeptide(L)'
;MRYYRVATDQGTTLVARDDEKAYDLTAARDGLRDFCDLARVAAVLDTDIDGVTERLTADAPLLDAESVAERATLPAVPGEVWAAG
;
A
#
# COMPACT_ATOMS: atom_id res chain seq x y z
N MET A 1 5.34 9.20 0.95
CA MET A 1 4.24 8.37 1.52
C MET A 1 4.79 7.23 2.38
N ARG A 2 3.95 6.60 3.23
CA ARG A 2 4.26 5.33 3.92
C ARG A 2 3.26 4.25 3.50
N TYR A 3 3.73 3.01 3.32
CA TYR A 3 2.92 1.91 2.79
C TYR A 3 2.80 0.78 3.80
N TYR A 4 1.58 0.29 3.97
CA TYR A 4 1.22 -0.69 4.97
C TYR A 4 0.46 -1.84 4.33
N ARG A 5 0.69 -3.04 4.87
CA ARG A 5 -0.16 -4.20 4.61
C ARG A 5 -1.00 -4.45 5.85
N VAL A 6 -2.30 -4.23 5.74
CA VAL A 6 -3.25 -4.33 6.86
C VAL A 6 -4.06 -5.61 6.73
N ALA A 7 -4.15 -6.38 7.81
CA ALA A 7 -5.01 -7.55 7.86
C ALA A 7 -6.48 -7.15 8.03
N THR A 8 -7.36 -7.75 7.24
CA THR A 8 -8.81 -7.56 7.26
C THR A 8 -9.51 -8.91 7.30
N ASP A 9 -10.81 -8.93 7.58
CA ASP A 9 -11.61 -10.16 7.57
C ASP A 9 -11.66 -10.82 6.18
N GLN A 10 -11.35 -10.07 5.12
CA GLN A 10 -11.36 -10.53 3.72
C GLN A 10 -9.95 -10.83 3.17
N GLY A 11 -8.91 -10.76 4.00
CA GLY A 11 -7.52 -11.00 3.59
C GLY A 11 -6.61 -9.85 3.98
N THR A 12 -5.89 -9.27 3.01
CA THR A 12 -5.03 -8.12 3.26
C THR A 12 -5.23 -7.01 2.25
N THR A 13 -5.16 -5.79 2.73
CA THR A 13 -5.29 -4.56 1.95
C THR A 13 -3.96 -3.82 1.92
N LEU A 14 -3.64 -3.22 0.77
CA LEU A 14 -2.58 -2.22 0.64
C LEU A 14 -3.11 -0.84 1.06
N VAL A 15 -2.50 -0.27 2.09
CA VAL A 15 -2.82 1.07 2.57
C VAL A 15 -1.66 2.01 2.33
N ALA A 16 -1.92 3.16 1.71
CA ALA A 16 -1.00 4.29 1.73
C ALA A 16 -1.38 5.26 2.85
N ARG A 17 -0.40 5.84 3.51
CA ARG A 17 -0.63 6.84 4.55
C ARG A 17 0.32 8.03 4.34
N ASP A 18 -0.27 9.21 4.33
CA ASP A 18 0.45 10.47 4.48
C ASP A 18 0.49 10.86 5.97
N ASP A 19 0.88 12.09 6.29
CA ASP A 19 0.98 12.52 7.69
C ASP A 19 -0.39 12.66 8.39
N GLU A 20 -1.48 12.75 7.64
CA GLU A 20 -2.83 13.00 8.15
C GLU A 20 -3.81 11.83 7.93
N LYS A 21 -3.73 11.16 6.78
CA LYS A 21 -4.76 10.27 6.25
C LYS A 21 -4.20 8.93 5.81
N ALA A 22 -5.02 7.90 5.91
CA ALA A 22 -4.76 6.58 5.38
C ALA A 22 -5.79 6.25 4.28
N TYR A 23 -5.33 5.61 3.21
CA TYR A 23 -6.10 5.35 1.99
C TYR A 23 -6.02 3.86 1.64
N ASP A 24 -7.18 3.22 1.46
CA ASP A 24 -7.26 1.85 0.94
C ASP A 24 -7.03 1.86 -0.58
N LEU A 25 -5.80 1.55 -1.00
CA LEU A 25 -5.44 1.54 -2.42
C LEU A 25 -6.00 0.30 -3.14
N THR A 26 -6.20 -0.80 -2.43
CA THR A 26 -6.76 -2.02 -2.99
C THR A 26 -8.22 -1.81 -3.41
N ALA A 27 -8.97 -1.02 -2.65
CA ALA A 27 -10.34 -0.63 -3.00
C ALA A 27 -10.43 0.39 -4.14
N ALA A 28 -9.37 1.17 -4.38
CA ALA A 28 -9.34 2.19 -5.45
C ALA A 28 -9.16 1.59 -6.86
N ARG A 29 -8.55 0.40 -6.96
CA ARG A 29 -8.20 -0.19 -8.25
C ARG A 29 -8.22 -1.71 -8.23
N ASP A 30 -9.10 -2.29 -9.03
CA ASP A 30 -9.10 -3.72 -9.29
C ASP A 30 -7.74 -4.20 -9.82
N GLY A 31 -7.22 -5.26 -9.21
CA GLY A 31 -5.93 -5.86 -9.53
C GLY A 31 -4.73 -5.29 -8.76
N LEU A 32 -4.91 -4.23 -7.96
CA LEU A 32 -3.88 -3.72 -7.06
C LEU A 32 -3.98 -4.39 -5.68
N ARG A 33 -3.22 -5.46 -5.45
CA ARG A 33 -3.39 -6.28 -4.24
C ARG A 33 -2.31 -6.05 -3.19
N ASP A 34 -1.13 -5.64 -3.61
CA ASP A 34 0.02 -5.46 -2.74
C ASP A 34 1.00 -4.41 -3.28
N PHE A 35 2.05 -4.15 -2.50
CA PHE A 35 3.06 -3.16 -2.86
C PHE A 35 3.85 -3.52 -4.13
N CYS A 36 4.01 -4.80 -4.45
CA CYS A 36 4.69 -5.23 -5.66
C CYS A 36 3.85 -4.92 -6.91
N ASP A 37 2.53 -5.12 -6.83
CA ASP A 37 1.59 -4.70 -7.88
C ASP A 37 1.68 -3.17 -8.08
N LEU A 38 1.75 -2.38 -7.00
CA LEU A 38 1.93 -0.91 -7.09
C LEU A 38 3.25 -0.52 -7.76
N ALA A 39 4.37 -1.12 -7.34
CA ALA A 39 5.69 -0.86 -7.91
C ALA A 39 5.76 -1.25 -9.39
N ARG A 40 5.09 -2.34 -9.80
CA ARG A 40 4.98 -2.75 -11.20
C ARG A 40 4.23 -1.71 -12.03
N VAL A 41 3.13 -1.15 -11.51
CA VAL A 41 2.39 -0.08 -12.21
C VAL A 41 3.27 1.16 -12.38
N ALA A 42 3.98 1.57 -11.32
CA ALA A 42 4.90 2.71 -11.37
C ALA A 42 5.98 2.51 -12.46
N ALA A 43 6.58 1.32 -12.52
CA ALA A 43 7.56 0.97 -13.55
C ALA A 43 6.99 0.98 -14.98
N VAL A 44 5.74 0.51 -15.18
CA VAL A 44 5.08 0.53 -16.50
C VAL A 44 4.76 1.96 -16.95
N LEU A 45 4.41 2.83 -16.01
CA LEU A 45 4.07 4.22 -16.27
C LEU A 45 5.29 5.16 -16.31
N ASP A 46 6.50 4.62 -16.13
CA ASP A 46 7.75 5.37 -16.03
C ASP A 46 7.65 6.53 -15.02
N THR A 47 7.13 6.23 -13.84
CA THR A 47 6.94 7.18 -12.75
C THR A 47 7.31 6.55 -11.41
N ASP A 48 7.36 7.35 -10.35
CA ASP A 48 7.64 6.85 -9.01
C ASP A 48 6.37 6.28 -8.34
N ILE A 49 6.59 5.56 -7.24
CA ILE A 49 5.51 4.88 -6.51
C ILE A 49 4.55 5.89 -5.88
N ASP A 50 5.09 7.02 -5.40
CA ASP A 50 4.29 8.08 -4.78
C ASP A 50 3.40 8.78 -5.82
N GLY A 51 3.89 8.99 -7.05
CA GLY A 51 3.13 9.57 -8.16
C GLY A 51 1.99 8.69 -8.67
N VAL A 52 2.14 7.35 -8.63
CA VAL A 52 0.98 6.45 -8.84
C VAL A 52 -0.01 6.56 -7.68
N THR A 53 0.49 6.58 -6.46
CA THR A 53 -0.32 6.62 -5.23
C THR A 53 -1.16 7.88 -5.15
N GLU A 54 -0.60 9.05 -5.44
CA GLU A 54 -1.33 10.33 -5.49
C GLU A 54 -2.51 10.31 -6.48
N ARG A 55 -2.38 9.57 -7.59
CA ARG A 55 -3.48 9.43 -8.55
C ARG A 55 -4.58 8.52 -8.04
N LEU A 56 -4.23 7.52 -7.23
CA LEU A 56 -5.17 6.57 -6.64
C LEU A 56 -5.88 7.15 -5.41
N THR A 57 -5.26 8.04 -4.65
CA THR A 57 -5.85 8.60 -3.42
C THR A 57 -7.14 9.39 -3.67
N ALA A 58 -7.36 9.89 -4.89
CA ALA A 58 -8.58 10.59 -5.28
C ALA A 58 -9.82 9.68 -5.22
N ASP A 59 -9.67 8.39 -5.54
CA ASP A 59 -10.76 7.41 -5.58
C ASP A 59 -10.68 6.40 -4.41
N ALA A 60 -9.61 6.46 -3.61
CA ALA A 60 -9.38 5.54 -2.50
C ALA A 60 -10.23 5.89 -1.27
N PRO A 61 -10.95 4.92 -0.69
CA PRO A 61 -11.61 5.10 0.60
C PRO A 61 -10.61 5.47 1.71
N LEU A 62 -11.01 6.40 2.58
CA LEU A 62 -10.23 6.76 3.77
C LEU A 62 -10.41 5.74 4.89
N LEU A 63 -9.31 5.46 5.59
CA LEU A 63 -9.26 4.61 6.77
C LEU A 63 -8.82 5.44 7.99
N ASP A 64 -9.18 4.95 9.18
CA ASP A 64 -8.64 5.49 10.42
C ASP A 64 -7.15 5.14 10.56
N ALA A 65 -6.32 6.18 10.72
CA ALA A 65 -4.87 6.06 10.70
C ALA A 65 -4.30 5.36 11.95
N GLU A 66 -4.96 5.47 13.10
CA GLU A 66 -4.59 4.72 14.30
C GLU A 66 -4.88 3.23 14.11
N SER A 67 -6.09 2.87 13.68
CA SER A 67 -6.47 1.49 13.37
C SER A 67 -5.54 0.81 12.37
N VAL A 68 -5.06 1.54 11.35
CA VAL A 68 -4.08 1.04 10.38
C VAL A 68 -2.77 0.65 11.04
N ALA A 69 -2.26 1.45 11.97
CA ALA A 69 -1.00 1.17 12.67
C ALA A 69 -1.12 -0.05 13.57
N GLU A 70 -2.24 -0.21 14.28
CA GLU A 70 -2.49 -1.36 15.16
C GLU A 70 -2.64 -2.69 14.41
N ARG A 71 -3.20 -2.65 13.19
CA ARG A 71 -3.46 -3.83 12.35
C ARG A 71 -2.41 -4.06 11.27
N ALA A 72 -1.36 -3.24 11.24
CA ALA A 72 -0.28 -3.38 10.29
C ALA A 72 0.44 -4.71 10.52
N THR A 73 0.69 -5.43 9.42
CA THR A 73 1.48 -6.66 9.41
C THR A 73 2.85 -6.39 8.77
N LEU A 74 3.61 -7.45 8.45
CA LEU A 74 4.81 -7.29 7.62
C LEU A 74 4.42 -6.59 6.30
N PRO A 75 5.10 -5.48 5.93
CA PRO A 75 4.74 -4.69 4.75
C PRO A 75 4.92 -5.47 3.44
N ALA A 76 5.83 -6.45 3.44
CA ALA A 76 5.99 -7.43 2.37
C ALA A 76 6.25 -8.81 2.98
N VAL A 77 5.92 -9.87 2.25
CA VAL A 77 6.25 -11.26 2.58
C VAL A 77 7.32 -11.73 1.58
N PRO A 78 8.61 -11.42 1.83
CA PRO A 78 9.67 -11.79 0.90
C PRO A 78 9.93 -13.31 0.97
N GLY A 79 10.28 -13.90 -0.17
CA GLY A 79 10.70 -15.31 -0.21
C GLY A 79 12.06 -15.54 0.48
N GLU A 80 12.93 -14.53 0.47
CA GLU A 80 14.25 -14.57 1.08
C GLU A 80 14.61 -13.19 1.65
N VAL A 81 15.41 -13.17 2.72
CA VAL A 81 15.96 -11.95 3.32
C VAL A 81 17.47 -12.14 3.46
N TRP A 82 18.23 -11.20 2.91
CA TRP A 82 19.69 -11.21 2.92
C TRP A 82 20.21 -10.00 3.71
N ALA A 83 21.34 -10.16 4.39
CA ALA A 83 22.01 -9.08 5.12
C ALA A 83 23.49 -9.02 4.72
N ALA A 84 24.02 -7.81 4.55
CA ALA A 84 25.44 -7.52 4.33
C ALA A 84 25.91 -6.56 5.43
N GLY A 85 27.09 -6.85 6.00
CA GLY A 85 27.74 -6.05 7.05
C GLY A 85 29.08 -5.52 6.59
#